data_AF-A0AAD8IMA2-F1
#
_entry.id   AF-A0AAD8IMA2-F1
#
_cell.length_a   1.000
_cell.length_b   1.000
_cell.length_c   1.000
_cell.angle_alpha   90.00
_cell.angle_beta   90.00
_cell.angle_gamma   90.00
#
_symmetry.space_group_name_H-M   'P 1'
#
loop_
_entity.id
_entity.type
_entity.pdbx_description
1 polymer ?
#
loop_
_entity_poly.entity_id
_entity_poly.type
_entity_poly.pdbx_seq_one_letter_code
_entity_poly.pdbx_strand_id
1 'polypeptide(L)'
;MDPQGIKRRLAYNFENLIKLFDVMVDERLELNGPENSRDSTSTAADVLDELLKLVNTNEIDKSHIQHMFVDLFGAGTDTSSSTVEWAMSEILRKPATILVKAKAELDQVIGKGKILEEGGIAPKELNMEDKFGLTLAKLHPLRVTATSVVL
;
A
#
# COMPACT_ATOMS: atom_id res chain seq x y z
N MET A 1 1.29 31.61 -9.71
CA MET A 1 -0.18 31.42 -9.68
C MET A 1 -0.49 29.94 -9.83
N ASP A 2 -1.32 29.36 -8.94
CA ASP A 2 -1.81 27.96 -9.00
C ASP A 2 -3.30 27.97 -9.41
N PRO A 3 -3.60 28.12 -10.73
CA PRO A 3 -4.96 28.37 -11.20
C PRO A 3 -5.90 27.18 -10.99
N GLN A 4 -5.37 25.96 -10.95
CA GLN A 4 -6.14 24.74 -10.74
C GLN A 4 -6.17 24.30 -9.27
N GLY A 5 -5.46 25.01 -8.38
CA GLY A 5 -5.38 24.68 -6.96
C GLY A 5 -4.70 23.34 -6.66
N ILE A 6 -4.00 22.73 -7.63
CA ILE A 6 -3.41 21.40 -7.48
C ILE A 6 -2.31 21.44 -6.43
N LYS A 7 -1.43 22.45 -6.50
CA LYS A 7 -0.34 22.60 -5.53
C LYS A 7 -0.90 22.84 -4.13
N ARG A 8 -1.91 23.70 -4.02
CA ARG A 8 -2.59 23.97 -2.75
C ARG A 8 -3.24 22.72 -2.14
N ARG A 9 -3.96 21.93 -2.94
CA ARG A 9 -4.61 20.69 -2.49
C ARG A 9 -3.58 19.63 -2.09
N LEU A 10 -2.53 19.48 -2.89
CA LEU A 10 -1.46 18.52 -2.62
C LEU A 10 -0.74 18.85 -1.30
N ALA A 11 -0.39 20.12 -1.09
CA ALA A 11 0.24 20.57 0.16
C ALA A 11 -0.67 20.31 1.38
N TYR A 12 -1.97 20.64 1.28
CA TYR A 12 -2.93 20.36 2.34
C TYR A 12 -3.05 18.86 2.66
N ASN A 13 -3.07 18.01 1.63
CA ASN A 13 -3.13 16.56 1.81
C ASN A 13 -1.85 16.01 2.47
N PHE A 14 -0.67 16.46 2.04
CA PHE A 14 0.59 16.07 2.66
C PHE A 14 0.69 16.54 4.11
N GLU A 15 0.23 17.75 4.42
CA GLU A 15 0.21 18.25 5.79
C GLU A 15 -0.66 17.36 6.70
N ASN A 16 -1.83 16.93 6.23
CA ASN A 16 -2.69 16.01 6.98
C ASN A 16 -2.06 14.62 7.14
N LEU A 17 -1.35 14.14 6.12
CA LEU A 17 -0.70 12.85 6.13
C LEU A 17 0.51 12.82 7.09
N ILE A 18 1.30 13.90 7.12
CA ILE A 18 2.37 14.08 8.10
C ILE A 18 1.81 14.14 9.52
N LYS A 19 0.72 14.90 9.76
CA LYS A 19 0.05 14.95 11.07
C LYS A 19 -0.45 13.57 11.52
N LEU A 20 -0.95 12.75 10.60
CA LEU A 20 -1.37 11.39 10.90
C LEU A 20 -0.17 10.50 11.30
N PHE A 21 0.96 10.61 10.59
CA PHE A 21 2.18 9.92 10.98
C PHE A 21 2.73 10.40 12.32
N ASP A 22 2.62 11.69 12.62
CA ASP A 22 2.98 12.23 13.93
C ASP A 22 2.23 11.55 15.06
N VAL A 23 0.90 11.46 14.94
CA VAL A 23 0.05 10.79 15.94
C VAL A 23 0.48 9.33 16.12
N MET A 24 0.70 8.59 15.04
CA MET A 24 1.11 7.18 15.13
C MET A 24 2.49 7.00 15.77
N VAL A 25 3.45 7.88 15.46
CA VAL A 25 4.78 7.85 16.06
C VAL A 25 4.71 8.19 17.54
N ASP A 26 3.96 9.23 17.91
CA ASP A 26 3.80 9.65 19.30
C ASP A 26 3.10 8.59 20.14
N GLU A 27 2.02 7.99 19.63
CA GLU A 27 1.34 6.86 20.29
C GLU A 27 2.29 5.69 20.55
N ARG A 28 3.17 5.35 19.58
CA ARG A 28 4.13 4.25 19.74
C ARG A 28 5.25 4.60 20.73
N LEU A 29 5.69 5.85 20.78
CA LEU A 29 6.66 6.34 21.76
C LEU A 29 6.09 6.30 23.18
N GLU A 30 4.82 6.69 23.38
CA GLU A 30 4.14 6.61 24.67
C GLU A 30 4.00 5.15 25.15
N LEU A 31 3.67 4.23 24.25
CA LEU A 31 3.58 2.80 24.55
C LEU A 31 4.93 2.18 24.96
N ASN A 32 6.03 2.67 24.38
CA ASN A 32 7.40 2.22 24.62
C ASN A 32 8.13 2.97 25.76
N GLY A 33 7.40 3.78 26.55
CA GLY A 33 7.97 4.54 27.67
C GLY A 33 8.69 3.68 28.73
N PRO A 34 9.57 4.29 29.54
CA PRO A 34 10.49 3.59 30.45
C PRO A 34 9.80 2.72 31.53
N GLU A 35 8.53 2.96 31.83
CA GLU A 35 7.73 2.15 32.77
C GLU A 35 7.18 0.86 32.14
N ASN A 36 7.13 0.76 30.82
CA ASN A 36 6.67 -0.41 30.07
C ASN A 36 7.86 -1.18 29.51
N SER A 37 8.81 -1.56 30.38
CA SER A 37 9.82 -2.58 30.07
C SER A 37 9.11 -3.94 29.95
N ARG A 38 8.36 -4.10 28.85
CA ARG A 38 7.89 -5.40 28.39
C ARG A 38 9.12 -6.23 28.15
N ASP A 39 9.21 -7.31 28.91
CA ASP A 39 9.99 -8.48 28.56
C ASP A 39 9.83 -8.72 27.05
N SER A 40 10.94 -8.71 26.33
CA SER A 40 11.04 -8.71 24.87
C SER A 40 10.62 -10.05 24.28
N THR A 41 9.40 -10.49 24.55
CA THR A 41 8.83 -11.73 24.06
C THR A 41 7.42 -11.50 23.55
N SER A 42 7.30 -11.50 22.21
CA SER A 42 6.13 -11.96 21.46
C SER A 42 5.12 -10.95 20.88
N THR A 43 5.48 -9.67 20.68
CA THR A 43 4.86 -8.89 19.60
C THR A 43 5.87 -8.76 18.47
N ALA A 44 5.50 -9.18 17.26
CA ALA A 44 6.36 -9.06 16.09
C ALA A 44 6.76 -7.59 15.92
N ALA A 45 8.05 -7.29 16.09
CA ALA A 45 8.58 -5.96 15.89
C ALA A 45 8.24 -5.53 14.46
N ASP A 46 7.53 -4.43 14.33
CA ASP A 46 7.16 -3.89 13.03
C ASP A 46 8.20 -2.87 12.54
N VAL A 47 8.00 -2.37 11.32
CA VAL A 47 8.91 -1.41 10.71
C VAL A 47 9.02 -0.13 11.54
N LEU A 48 7.95 0.32 12.18
CA LEU A 48 7.99 1.53 13.02
C LEU A 48 8.85 1.29 14.27
N ASP A 49 8.75 0.12 14.89
CA ASP A 49 9.59 -0.23 16.05
C ASP A 49 11.08 -0.19 15.71
N GLU A 50 11.48 -0.74 14.56
CA GLU A 50 12.88 -0.73 14.15
C GLU A 50 13.38 0.69 13.88
N LEU A 51 12.56 1.54 13.28
CA LEU A 51 12.92 2.95 13.05
C LEU A 51 13.02 3.74 14.35
N LEU A 52 12.13 3.49 15.31
CA LEU A 52 12.19 4.13 16.62
C LEU A 52 13.47 3.75 17.38
N LYS A 53 13.99 2.53 17.21
CA LYS A 53 15.31 2.15 17.74
C LYS A 53 16.43 3.01 17.14
N LEU A 54 16.38 3.29 15.84
CA LEU A 54 17.35 4.15 15.15
C LEU A 54 17.25 5.63 15.58
N VAL A 55 16.05 6.08 15.97
CA VAL A 55 15.87 7.41 16.59
C VAL A 55 16.55 7.44 17.96
N ASN A 56 16.38 6.38 18.77
CA ASN A 56 17.00 6.29 20.09
C ASN A 56 18.54 6.22 20.02
N THR A 57 19.11 5.67 18.94
CA THR A 57 20.57 5.69 18.70
C THR A 57 21.07 7.02 18.11
N ASN A 58 20.18 8.01 17.89
CA ASN A 58 20.44 9.28 17.20
C ASN A 58 21.00 9.10 15.77
N GLU A 59 20.65 8.01 15.09
CA GLU A 59 21.03 7.78 13.70
C GLU A 59 20.05 8.44 12.72
N ILE A 60 18.79 8.59 13.12
CA ILE A 60 17.74 9.29 12.37
C ILE A 60 16.88 10.15 13.29
N ASP A 61 16.22 11.16 12.72
CA ASP A 61 15.25 11.99 13.44
C ASP A 61 13.81 11.54 13.18
N LYS A 62 12.88 11.97 14.04
CA LYS A 62 11.43 11.78 13.85
C LYS A 62 10.95 12.25 12.47
N SER A 63 11.49 13.35 11.95
CA SER A 63 11.17 13.86 10.61
C SER A 63 11.54 12.88 9.50
N HIS A 64 12.62 12.11 9.65
CA HIS A 64 13.01 11.09 8.69
C HIS A 64 11.98 9.96 8.63
N ILE A 65 11.44 9.53 9.78
CA ILE A 65 10.36 8.53 9.83
C ILE A 65 9.12 9.04 9.09
N GLN A 66 8.70 10.28 9.35
CA GLN A 66 7.55 10.89 8.68
C GLN A 66 7.72 10.91 7.17
N HIS A 67 8.86 11.41 6.67
CA HIS A 67 9.12 11.52 5.24
C HIS A 67 9.21 10.14 4.57
N MET A 68 9.84 9.17 5.22
CA MET A 68 9.92 7.82 4.68
C MET A 68 8.54 7.14 4.62
N PHE A 69 7.65 7.39 5.59
CA PHE A 69 6.27 6.92 5.51
C PHE A 69 5.50 7.60 4.39
N VAL A 70 5.72 8.90 4.15
CA VAL A 70 5.14 9.61 3.00
C VAL A 70 5.54 8.91 1.70
N ASP A 71 6.82 8.60 1.54
CA ASP A 71 7.35 7.93 0.35
C ASP A 71 6.79 6.50 0.20
N LEU A 72 6.79 5.73 1.29
CA LEU A 72 6.33 4.34 1.29
C LEU A 72 4.84 4.23 0.97
N PHE A 73 3.99 4.98 1.69
CA PHE A 73 2.55 4.93 1.47
C PHE A 73 2.14 5.62 0.17
N GLY A 74 2.84 6.67 -0.26
CA GLY A 74 2.61 7.32 -1.54
C GLY A 74 2.89 6.38 -2.71
N ALA A 75 4.09 5.78 -2.75
CA ALA A 75 4.47 4.85 -3.81
C ALA A 75 3.66 3.54 -3.75
N GLY A 76 3.40 3.01 -2.55
CA GLY A 76 2.66 1.77 -2.35
C GLY A 76 1.19 1.89 -2.74
N THR A 77 0.52 3.00 -2.40
CA THR A 77 -0.91 3.17 -2.68
C THR A 77 -1.19 3.35 -4.17
N ASP A 78 -0.40 4.18 -4.87
CA ASP A 78 -0.61 4.44 -6.30
C ASP A 78 -0.44 3.16 -7.15
N THR A 79 0.62 2.40 -6.86
CA THR A 79 0.93 1.16 -7.59
C THR A 79 -0.04 0.02 -7.27
N SER A 80 -0.39 -0.18 -5.99
CA SER A 80 -1.35 -1.20 -5.59
C SER A 80 -2.77 -0.90 -6.09
N SER A 81 -3.26 0.34 -5.96
CA SER A 81 -4.58 0.75 -6.47
C SER A 81 -4.67 0.55 -7.97
N SER A 82 -3.67 1.01 -8.73
CA SER A 82 -3.63 0.84 -10.19
C SER A 82 -3.66 -0.63 -10.61
N THR A 83 -2.95 -1.49 -9.87
CA THR A 83 -2.93 -2.94 -10.14
C THR A 83 -4.30 -3.57 -9.91
N VAL A 84 -4.96 -3.22 -8.81
CA VAL A 84 -6.29 -3.73 -8.47
C VAL A 84 -7.35 -3.20 -9.44
N GLU A 85 -7.33 -1.91 -9.77
CA GLU A 85 -8.24 -1.30 -10.74
C GLU A 85 -8.15 -1.97 -12.11
N TRP A 86 -6.93 -2.25 -12.58
CA TRP A 86 -6.72 -2.96 -13.83
C TRP A 86 -7.24 -4.40 -13.75
N ALA A 87 -6.92 -5.11 -12.67
CA ALA A 87 -7.40 -6.49 -12.45
C ALA A 87 -8.93 -6.56 -12.46
N MET A 88 -9.60 -5.67 -11.72
CA MET A 88 -11.07 -5.59 -11.69
C MET A 88 -11.65 -5.23 -13.06
N SER A 89 -11.03 -4.28 -13.76
CA SER A 89 -11.44 -3.90 -15.11
C SER A 89 -11.38 -5.07 -16.10
N GLU A 90 -10.31 -5.86 -16.06
CA GLU A 90 -10.17 -7.02 -16.96
C GLU A 90 -11.15 -8.16 -16.58
N ILE A 91 -11.43 -8.36 -15.28
CA ILE A 91 -12.47 -9.29 -14.80
C ILE A 91 -13.86 -8.90 -15.32
N LEU A 92 -14.22 -7.62 -15.19
CA LEU A 92 -15.53 -7.10 -15.65
C LEU A 92 -15.68 -7.17 -17.17
N ARG A 93 -14.58 -7.02 -17.91
CA ARG A 93 -14.58 -7.09 -19.38
C ARG A 93 -14.76 -8.51 -19.92
N LYS A 94 -14.31 -9.54 -19.19
CA LYS A 94 -14.37 -10.95 -19.62
C LYS A 94 -14.90 -11.86 -18.51
N PRO A 95 -16.16 -11.68 -18.08
CA PRO A 95 -16.72 -12.42 -16.95
C PRO A 95 -16.86 -13.92 -17.23
N ALA A 96 -17.21 -14.31 -18.47
CA ALA A 96 -17.42 -15.71 -18.81
C ALA A 96 -16.14 -16.58 -18.75
N THR A 97 -14.95 -15.96 -18.82
CA THR A 97 -13.68 -16.69 -18.84
C THR A 97 -12.82 -16.39 -17.62
N ILE A 98 -12.55 -15.12 -17.32
CA ILE A 98 -11.63 -14.72 -16.24
C ILE A 98 -12.30 -14.87 -14.88
N LEU A 99 -13.53 -14.38 -14.70
CA LEU A 99 -14.23 -14.49 -13.41
C LEU A 99 -14.55 -15.95 -13.05
N VAL A 100 -14.97 -16.76 -14.02
CA VAL A 100 -15.24 -18.20 -13.81
C VAL A 100 -13.97 -18.92 -13.36
N LYS A 101 -12.84 -18.68 -14.04
CA LYS A 101 -11.54 -19.26 -13.68
C LYS A 101 -11.08 -18.78 -12.30
N ALA A 102 -11.17 -17.48 -12.01
CA ALA A 102 -10.78 -16.90 -10.73
C ALA A 102 -11.54 -17.51 -9.55
N LYS A 103 -12.86 -17.69 -9.69
CA LYS A 103 -13.70 -18.34 -8.67
C LYS A 103 -13.35 -19.81 -8.49
N ALA A 104 -13.12 -20.55 -9.59
CA ALA A 104 -12.73 -21.95 -9.51
C ALA A 104 -11.38 -22.15 -8.81
N GLU A 105 -10.42 -21.24 -9.06
CA GLU A 105 -9.10 -21.24 -8.39
C GLU A 105 -9.23 -20.89 -6.90
N LEU A 106 -10.05 -19.90 -6.55
CA LEU A 106 -10.32 -19.55 -5.16
C LEU A 106 -10.93 -20.74 -4.40
N ASP A 107 -11.91 -21.41 -5.02
CA ASP A 107 -12.54 -22.62 -4.49
C ASP A 107 -11.53 -23.77 -4.34
N GLN A 108 -10.54 -23.86 -5.22
CA GLN A 108 -9.50 -24.91 -5.19
C GLN A 108 -8.47 -24.67 -4.08
N VAL A 109 -7.98 -23.44 -3.94
CA VAL A 109 -6.88 -23.10 -3.02
C VAL A 109 -7.41 -22.88 -1.60
N ILE A 110 -8.48 -22.10 -1.45
CA ILE A 110 -9.00 -21.71 -0.13
C ILE A 110 -10.10 -22.67 0.34
N GLY A 111 -10.87 -23.23 -0.59
CA GLY A 111 -12.07 -24.00 -0.27
C GLY A 111 -13.30 -23.12 -0.06
N LYS A 112 -14.48 -23.67 -0.36
CA LYS A 112 -15.75 -22.95 -0.31
C LYS A 112 -16.10 -22.52 1.12
N GLY A 113 -16.37 -21.23 1.30
CA GLY A 113 -16.92 -20.67 2.54
C GLY A 113 -15.93 -20.50 3.69
N LYS A 114 -14.62 -20.63 3.43
CA LYS A 114 -13.59 -20.35 4.44
C LYS A 114 -13.16 -18.88 4.38
N ILE A 115 -12.93 -18.31 5.56
CA ILE A 115 -12.29 -16.99 5.69
C ILE A 115 -10.79 -17.21 5.58
N LEU A 116 -10.13 -16.37 4.79
CA LEU A 116 -8.69 -16.40 4.64
C LEU A 116 -8.02 -15.71 5.83
N GLU A 117 -7.16 -16.43 6.53
CA GLU A 117 -6.25 -15.84 7.53
C GLU A 117 -4.91 -15.46 6.90
N GLU A 118 -4.27 -14.44 7.45
CA GLU A 118 -2.96 -13.96 7.02
C GLU A 118 -1.92 -15.08 7.20
N GLY A 119 -1.41 -15.62 6.09
CA GLY A 119 -0.51 -16.79 6.05
C GLY A 119 -1.13 -18.09 5.53
N GLY A 120 -2.44 -18.12 5.24
CA GLY A 120 -3.15 -19.31 4.77
C GLY A 120 -2.97 -19.65 3.28
N ILE A 121 -2.26 -18.83 2.51
CA ILE A 121 -2.02 -19.03 1.07
C ILE A 121 -0.56 -18.73 0.75
N ALA A 122 0.12 -19.67 0.10
CA ALA A 122 1.47 -19.43 -0.41
C ALA A 122 1.40 -18.63 -1.73
N PRO A 123 2.27 -17.64 -1.99
CA PRO A 123 2.27 -16.86 -3.23
C PRO A 123 2.33 -17.70 -4.52
N LYS A 124 2.88 -18.92 -4.45
CA LYS A 124 2.91 -19.89 -5.56
C LYS A 124 1.53 -20.45 -5.93
N GLU A 125 0.56 -20.40 -5.03
CA GLU A 125 -0.79 -20.95 -5.22
C GLU A 125 -1.69 -19.98 -6.01
N LEU A 126 -1.40 -18.67 -5.96
CA LEU A 126 -2.08 -17.61 -6.71
C LEU A 126 -1.13 -16.90 -7.69
N ASN A 127 -0.73 -17.56 -8.77
CA ASN A 127 0.08 -16.93 -9.82
C ASN A 127 -0.78 -16.01 -10.72
N MET A 128 -0.72 -14.70 -10.51
CA MET A 128 -1.43 -13.70 -11.31
C MET A 128 -0.91 -13.53 -12.74
N GLU A 129 0.39 -13.70 -12.96
CA GLU A 129 1.02 -13.44 -14.26
C GLU A 129 0.62 -14.50 -15.29
N ASP A 130 0.80 -15.78 -14.96
CA ASP A 130 0.47 -16.89 -15.83
C ASP A 130 -1.04 -17.17 -15.87
N LYS A 131 -1.77 -16.95 -14.76
CA LYS A 131 -3.20 -17.34 -14.68
C LYS A 131 -4.18 -16.22 -15.04
N PHE A 132 -3.83 -14.96 -14.79
CA PHE A 132 -4.69 -13.79 -15.03
C PHE A 132 -4.19 -12.87 -16.16
N GLY A 133 -3.03 -13.18 -16.76
CA GLY A 133 -2.52 -12.44 -17.93
C GLY A 133 -2.10 -11.00 -17.60
N LEU A 134 -1.76 -10.75 -16.33
CA LEU A 134 -1.33 -9.46 -15.80
C LEU A 134 0.15 -9.22 -16.17
N THR A 135 0.46 -9.14 -17.46
CA THR A 135 1.81 -8.78 -17.90
C THR A 135 1.97 -7.26 -17.76
N LEU A 136 2.82 -6.82 -16.83
CA LEU A 136 3.29 -5.43 -16.68
C LEU A 136 3.74 -4.80 -18.01
N ALA A 137 4.15 -5.61 -18.99
CA ALA A 137 4.58 -5.18 -20.32
C ALA A 137 3.46 -4.69 -21.27
N LYS A 138 2.16 -4.84 -20.92
CA LYS A 138 1.04 -4.38 -21.77
C LYS A 138 0.37 -3.09 -21.30
N LEU A 139 0.87 -2.47 -20.24
CA LEU A 139 0.52 -1.08 -19.95
C LEU A 139 1.03 -0.24 -21.13
N HIS A 140 0.09 0.26 -21.94
CA HIS A 140 0.38 1.45 -22.71
C HIS A 140 0.96 2.47 -21.71
N PRO A 141 2.22 2.94 -21.88
CA PRO A 141 2.73 3.98 -21.01
C PRO A 141 1.71 5.11 -21.04
N LEU A 142 1.32 5.61 -19.86
CA LEU A 142 0.32 6.65 -19.68
C LEU A 142 0.54 7.73 -20.76
N ARG A 143 -0.28 7.71 -21.82
CA ARG A 143 -0.25 8.76 -22.82
C ARG A 143 -0.84 9.97 -22.10
N VAL A 144 0.03 10.85 -21.64
CA VAL A 144 -0.32 12.24 -21.36
C VAL A 144 -0.78 12.82 -22.69
N THR A 145 -2.08 12.74 -22.97
CA THR A 145 -2.69 13.58 -23.99
C THR A 145 -2.68 14.98 -23.42
N ALA A 146 -1.68 15.78 -23.84
CA ALA A 146 -1.76 17.21 -23.70
C ALA A 146 -3.11 17.64 -24.27
N THR A 147 -4.03 18.05 -23.41
CA THR A 147 -5.29 18.64 -23.84
C THR A 147 -4.89 19.99 -24.39
N SER A 148 -4.68 20.08 -25.70
CA SER A 148 -4.62 21.37 -26.38
C SER A 148 -5.99 22.00 -26.18
N VAL A 149 -6.06 22.92 -25.22
CA VAL A 149 -7.10 23.93 -25.17
C VAL A 149 -6.91 24.76 -26.43
N VAL A 150 -7.72 24.48 -27.44
CA VAL A 150 -7.84 25.32 -28.63
C VAL A 150 -8.71 26.51 -28.23
N LEU A 151 -8.12 27.71 -28.30
CA LEU A 151 -8.83 29.00 -28.31
C LEU A 151 -9.68 29.13 -29.57
#